data_AF-A0A1G8R4B5-F1
#
_entry.id   AF-A0A1G8R4B5-F1
#
_cell.length_a   1.000
_cell.length_b   1.000
_cell.length_c   1.000
_cell.angle_alpha   90.00
_cell.angle_beta   90.00
_cell.angle_gamma   90.00
#
_symmetry.space_group_name_H-M   'P 1'
#
loop_
_entity.id
_entity.type
_entity.pdbx_description
1 polymer ?
#
loop_
_entity_poly.entity_id
_entity_poly.type
_entity_poly.pdbx_seq_one_letter_code
_entity_poly.pdbx_strand_id
1 'polypeptide(L)'
;MAIVLLTAFVIAGILSVFTAFLMLVTWPERKQNRYKHAKYFSASFAAAIITLGTFLMLSDTSSTITANDSYEVPESVQTVEERAQWHITSELGQVTTTNHDVVQDITYDDETEVLEAQLITEDNVTTDLIRTSTLNRSAHVLQRMAEINELNYIHLVWDIYVEPESGPGEFDTIMDMTAEQDTLEDVEWNEVEVENIEDITEEYWEKPELYTTESE
;
A
#
# COMPACT_ATOMS: atom_id res chain seq x y z
N MET A 1 3.17 -16.71 5.42
CA MET A 1 3.14 -17.02 6.87
C MET A 1 2.05 -16.21 7.60
N ALA A 2 1.87 -14.92 7.25
CA ALA A 2 0.85 -14.02 7.82
C ALA A 2 -0.60 -14.54 7.73
N ILE A 3 -1.02 -15.12 6.60
CA ILE A 3 -2.38 -15.67 6.42
C ILE A 3 -2.69 -16.78 7.44
N VAL A 4 -1.70 -17.63 7.75
CA VAL A 4 -1.86 -18.72 8.73
C VAL A 4 -2.00 -18.14 10.15
N LEU A 5 -1.26 -17.08 10.48
CA LEU A 5 -1.34 -16.39 11.77
C LEU A 5 -2.67 -15.62 11.93
N LEU A 6 -3.14 -14.94 10.88
CA LEU A 6 -4.44 -14.27 10.86
C LEU A 6 -5.57 -15.28 11.08
N THR A 7 -5.52 -16.41 10.39
CA THR A 7 -6.52 -17.49 10.54
C THR A 7 -6.50 -18.05 11.96
N ALA A 8 -5.32 -18.26 12.55
CA ALA A 8 -5.18 -18.70 13.93
C ALA A 8 -5.71 -17.67 14.93
N PHE A 9 -5.50 -16.36 14.69
CA PHE A 9 -6.04 -15.27 15.50
C PHE A 9 -7.57 -15.23 15.45
N VAL A 10 -8.17 -15.34 14.26
CA VAL A 10 -9.64 -15.36 14.09
C VAL A 10 -10.24 -16.56 14.84
N ILE A 11 -9.64 -17.76 14.71
CA ILE A 11 -10.09 -18.96 15.44
C ILE A 11 -9.97 -18.77 16.95
N ALA A 12 -8.86 -18.22 17.43
CA ALA A 12 -8.65 -17.94 18.85
C ALA A 12 -9.65 -16.89 19.38
N GLY A 13 -9.95 -15.85 18.59
CA GLY A 13 -10.95 -14.83 18.87
C GLY A 13 -12.35 -15.44 19.03
N ILE A 14 -12.80 -16.27 18.07
CA ILE A 14 -14.09 -16.95 18.13
C ILE A 14 -14.20 -17.84 19.37
N LEU A 15 -13.14 -18.61 19.69
CA LEU A 15 -13.10 -19.46 20.88
C LEU A 15 -13.13 -18.63 22.18
N SER A 16 -12.50 -17.45 22.22
CA SER A 16 -12.53 -16.56 23.37
C SER A 16 -13.93 -16.00 23.65
N VAL A 17 -14.67 -15.60 22.61
CA VAL A 17 -16.05 -15.12 22.72
C VAL A 17 -16.98 -16.24 23.19
N PHE A 18 -16.83 -17.44 22.63
CA PHE A 18 -17.63 -18.60 23.02
C PHE A 18 -17.39 -19.01 24.47
N THR A 19 -16.12 -18.97 24.92
CA THR A 19 -15.77 -19.28 26.31
C THR A 19 -16.20 -18.17 27.30
N ALA A 20 -16.17 -16.90 26.88
CA ALA A 20 -16.73 -15.78 27.65
C ALA A 20 -18.25 -15.92 27.85
N PHE A 21 -18.96 -16.28 26.79
CA PHE A 21 -20.41 -16.53 26.84
C PHE A 21 -20.75 -17.68 27.81
N LEU A 22 -20.07 -18.82 27.70
CA LEU A 22 -20.26 -19.95 28.62
C LEU A 22 -19.90 -19.59 30.07
N MET A 23 -18.87 -18.77 30.28
CA MET A 23 -18.52 -18.27 31.61
C MET A 23 -19.63 -17.39 32.20
N LEU A 24 -20.23 -16.50 31.42
CA LEU A 24 -21.33 -15.64 31.85
C LEU A 24 -22.60 -16.46 32.17
N VAL A 25 -22.96 -17.40 31.31
CA VAL A 25 -24.14 -18.27 31.50
C VAL A 25 -23.97 -19.19 32.72
N THR A 26 -22.77 -19.72 32.95
CA THR A 26 -22.50 -20.64 34.08
C THR A 26 -21.98 -19.93 35.34
N TRP A 27 -21.88 -18.60 35.33
CA TRP A 27 -21.40 -17.80 36.46
C TRP A 27 -22.18 -18.00 37.78
N PRO A 28 -23.53 -18.16 37.76
CA PRO A 28 -24.30 -18.42 38.97
C PRO A 28 -23.88 -19.74 39.65
N GLU A 29 -23.49 -20.75 38.87
CA GLU A 29 -23.11 -22.08 39.35
C GLU A 29 -21.60 -22.31 39.46
N ARG A 30 -20.79 -21.24 39.38
CA ARG A 30 -19.32 -21.32 39.29
C ARG A 30 -18.65 -22.15 40.39
N LYS A 31 -19.22 -22.15 41.61
CA LYS A 31 -18.70 -22.93 42.74
C LYS A 31 -18.92 -24.44 42.57
N GLN A 32 -20.06 -24.86 42.01
CA GLN A 32 -20.34 -26.27 41.72
C GLN A 32 -19.49 -26.79 40.55
N ASN A 33 -19.30 -25.95 39.54
CA ASN A 33 -18.48 -26.28 38.36
C ASN A 33 -16.97 -26.07 38.58
N ARG A 34 -16.51 -25.90 39.83
CA ARG A 34 -15.09 -25.69 40.21
C ARG A 34 -14.37 -24.65 39.35
N TYR A 35 -15.09 -23.63 38.89
CA TYR A 35 -14.55 -22.57 38.02
C TYR A 35 -13.96 -23.07 36.69
N LYS A 36 -14.35 -24.25 36.20
CA LYS A 36 -13.80 -24.83 34.95
C LYS A 36 -13.87 -23.85 33.77
N HIS A 37 -15.02 -23.23 33.55
CA HIS A 37 -15.22 -22.29 32.42
C HIS A 37 -14.42 -21.00 32.57
N ALA A 38 -14.23 -20.50 33.80
CA ALA A 38 -13.37 -19.35 34.05
C ALA A 38 -11.89 -19.67 33.74
N LYS A 39 -11.44 -20.89 34.04
CA LYS A 39 -10.08 -21.35 33.70
C LYS A 39 -9.88 -21.48 32.19
N TYR A 40 -10.87 -22.03 31.47
CA TYR A 40 -10.83 -22.12 30.02
C TYR A 40 -10.85 -20.74 29.36
N PHE A 41 -11.64 -19.80 29.87
CA PHE A 41 -11.64 -18.41 29.41
C PHE A 41 -10.29 -17.72 29.64
N SER A 42 -9.68 -17.84 30.82
CA SER A 42 -8.37 -17.25 31.07
C SER A 42 -7.28 -17.83 30.16
N ALA A 43 -7.35 -19.13 29.84
CA ALA A 43 -6.39 -19.78 28.95
C ALA A 43 -6.60 -19.36 27.48
N SER A 44 -7.85 -19.29 27.00
CA SER A 44 -8.15 -18.84 25.63
C SER A 44 -7.83 -17.36 25.43
N PHE A 45 -8.10 -16.51 26.43
CA PHE A 45 -7.77 -15.09 26.40
C PHE A 45 -6.26 -14.85 26.38
N ALA A 46 -5.51 -15.55 27.24
CA ALA A 46 -4.04 -15.46 27.22
C ALA A 46 -3.45 -15.93 25.89
N ALA A 47 -3.98 -17.01 25.31
CA ALA A 47 -3.57 -17.49 23.99
C ALA A 47 -3.86 -16.46 22.89
N ALA A 48 -5.03 -15.82 22.91
CA ALA A 48 -5.38 -14.78 21.94
C ALA A 48 -4.45 -13.57 22.01
N ILE A 49 -4.09 -13.11 23.23
CA ILE A 49 -3.13 -12.01 23.42
C ILE A 49 -1.74 -12.39 22.92
N ILE A 50 -1.25 -13.59 23.23
CA ILE A 50 0.06 -14.05 22.78
C ILE A 50 0.10 -14.13 21.25
N THR A 51 -0.93 -14.71 20.63
CA THR A 51 -1.03 -14.77 19.16
C THR A 51 -1.11 -13.38 18.54
N LEU A 52 -1.85 -12.43 19.14
CA LEU A 52 -1.90 -11.05 18.68
C LEU A 52 -0.55 -10.35 18.80
N GLY A 53 0.14 -10.47 19.94
CA GLY A 53 1.47 -9.90 20.13
C GLY A 53 2.51 -10.49 19.18
N THR A 54 2.41 -11.80 18.90
CA THR A 54 3.30 -12.49 17.95
C THR A 54 2.97 -12.09 16.51
N PHE A 55 1.69 -11.91 16.18
CA PHE A 55 1.27 -11.34 14.90
C PHE A 55 1.81 -9.93 14.74
N LEU A 56 1.65 -9.05 15.73
CA LEU A 56 2.17 -7.68 15.66
C LEU A 56 3.70 -7.61 15.58
N MET A 57 4.44 -8.53 16.22
CA MET A 57 5.91 -8.58 16.11
C MET A 57 6.42 -9.24 14.82
N LEU A 58 5.64 -10.12 14.19
CA LEU A 58 5.99 -10.75 12.90
C LEU A 58 5.40 -10.02 11.70
N SER A 59 4.41 -9.17 11.93
CA SER A 59 3.98 -8.11 11.03
C SER A 59 4.98 -6.97 11.14
N ASP A 60 6.24 -7.29 10.83
CA ASP A 60 7.23 -6.27 10.51
C ASP A 60 6.60 -5.45 9.38
N THR A 61 6.18 -4.25 9.75
CA THR A 61 5.39 -3.36 8.91
C THR A 61 6.32 -2.45 8.11
N SER A 62 7.60 -2.82 7.99
CA SER A 62 8.44 -2.33 6.93
C SER A 62 7.88 -2.90 5.63
N SER A 63 7.08 -2.10 4.93
CA SER A 63 6.76 -2.34 3.53
C SER A 63 8.02 -2.08 2.70
N THR A 64 9.04 -2.92 2.87
CA THR A 64 10.22 -2.93 2.02
C THR A 64 9.75 -3.34 0.63
N ILE A 65 10.18 -2.61 -0.39
CA ILE A 65 9.80 -2.91 -1.76
C ILE A 65 10.53 -4.18 -2.18
N THR A 66 9.79 -5.27 -2.37
CA THR A 66 10.41 -6.51 -2.83
C THR A 66 10.96 -6.26 -4.23
N ALA A 67 12.27 -6.48 -4.44
CA ALA A 67 12.85 -6.50 -5.78
C ALA A 67 12.08 -7.54 -6.61
N ASN A 68 11.23 -7.05 -7.50
CA ASN A 68 10.21 -7.86 -8.14
C ASN A 68 10.84 -8.57 -9.35
N ASP A 69 10.48 -9.84 -9.60
CA ASP A 69 11.00 -10.57 -10.76
C ASP A 69 10.67 -9.75 -12.05
N SER A 70 11.68 -9.49 -12.89
CA SER A 70 11.49 -8.75 -14.15
C SER A 70 10.51 -9.54 -15.04
N TYR A 71 9.48 -8.85 -15.54
CA TYR A 71 8.53 -9.40 -16.48
C TYR A 71 9.06 -9.19 -17.90
N GLU A 72 8.94 -10.19 -18.78
CA GLU A 72 9.30 -9.99 -20.19
C GLU A 72 8.34 -9.00 -20.85
N VAL A 73 8.88 -7.84 -21.24
CA VAL A 73 8.16 -6.85 -22.05
C VAL A 73 7.78 -7.52 -23.38
N PRO A 74 6.49 -7.53 -23.76
CA PRO A 74 6.05 -8.13 -25.02
C PRO A 74 6.74 -7.49 -26.22
N GLU A 75 7.13 -8.28 -27.23
CA GLU A 75 7.72 -7.76 -28.48
C GLU A 75 6.80 -6.77 -29.25
N SER A 76 5.51 -6.71 -28.89
CA SER A 76 4.56 -5.75 -29.46
C SER A 76 4.75 -4.32 -28.95
N VAL A 77 5.43 -4.13 -27.82
CA VAL A 77 5.72 -2.83 -27.21
C VAL A 77 6.97 -2.25 -27.87
N GLN A 78 6.82 -1.12 -28.55
CA GLN A 78 7.90 -0.55 -29.37
C GLN A 78 8.38 0.82 -28.89
N THR A 79 7.47 1.66 -28.36
CA THR A 79 7.83 3.01 -27.90
C THR A 79 8.12 3.04 -26.40
N VAL A 80 8.79 4.11 -25.95
CA VAL A 80 9.09 4.35 -24.53
C VAL A 80 7.79 4.50 -23.74
N GLU A 81 6.82 5.21 -24.27
CA GLU A 81 5.49 5.43 -23.67
C GLU A 81 4.72 4.10 -23.56
N GLU A 82 4.73 3.27 -24.61
CA GLU A 82 4.09 1.95 -24.56
C GLU A 82 4.75 1.06 -23.51
N ARG A 83 6.07 1.16 -23.35
CA ARG A 83 6.83 0.40 -22.35
C ARG A 83 6.53 0.89 -20.95
N ALA A 84 6.54 2.20 -20.73
CA ALA A 84 6.14 2.81 -19.48
C ALA A 84 4.70 2.42 -19.11
N GLN A 85 3.76 2.55 -20.05
CA GLN A 85 2.37 2.16 -19.85
C GLN A 85 2.24 0.68 -19.47
N TRP A 86 3.00 -0.20 -20.14
CA TRP A 86 3.01 -1.62 -19.83
C TRP A 86 3.53 -1.88 -18.42
N HIS A 87 4.65 -1.27 -18.03
CA HIS A 87 5.21 -1.40 -16.69
C HIS A 87 4.23 -0.91 -15.62
N ILE A 88 3.64 0.27 -15.79
CA ILE A 88 2.66 0.85 -14.86
C ILE A 88 1.44 -0.06 -14.72
N THR A 89 0.84 -0.48 -15.85
CA THR A 89 -0.37 -1.31 -15.82
C THR A 89 -0.12 -2.75 -15.38
N SER A 90 1.11 -3.25 -15.51
CA SER A 90 1.50 -4.56 -14.99
C SER A 90 1.56 -4.59 -13.46
N GLU A 91 1.98 -3.49 -12.84
CA GLU A 91 2.10 -3.36 -11.38
C GLU A 91 0.78 -2.92 -10.73
N LEU A 92 0.10 -1.93 -11.33
CA LEU A 92 -1.07 -1.29 -10.73
C LEU A 92 -2.41 -1.81 -11.25
N GLY A 93 -2.39 -2.57 -12.36
CA GLY A 93 -3.58 -2.91 -13.11
C GLY A 93 -3.99 -1.82 -14.11
N GLN A 94 -5.04 -2.08 -14.88
CA GLN A 94 -5.53 -1.16 -15.91
C GLN A 94 -6.54 -0.14 -15.38
N VAL A 95 -7.34 -0.54 -14.39
CA VAL A 95 -8.43 0.28 -13.83
C VAL A 95 -8.35 0.29 -12.32
N THR A 96 -8.67 1.43 -11.73
CA THR A 96 -8.83 1.59 -10.28
C THR A 96 -10.08 0.87 -9.78
N THR A 97 -10.19 0.72 -8.46
CA THR A 97 -11.39 0.20 -7.79
C THR A 97 -12.65 1.03 -8.07
N THR A 98 -12.49 2.31 -8.41
CA THR A 98 -13.54 3.25 -8.81
C THR A 98 -13.83 3.25 -10.31
N ASN A 99 -13.24 2.33 -11.08
CA ASN A 99 -13.46 2.15 -12.51
C ASN A 99 -13.00 3.35 -13.37
N HIS A 100 -11.88 3.97 -12.97
CA HIS A 100 -11.11 4.91 -13.79
C HIS A 100 -9.86 4.24 -14.32
N ASP A 101 -9.39 4.64 -15.50
CA ASP A 101 -8.12 4.14 -16.04
C ASP A 101 -6.96 4.62 -15.16
N VAL A 102 -6.08 3.71 -14.75
CA VAL A 102 -4.94 4.04 -13.87
C VAL A 102 -4.00 5.05 -14.52
N VAL A 103 -3.84 4.96 -15.84
CA VAL A 103 -3.02 5.88 -16.64
C VAL A 103 -3.96 6.85 -17.35
N GLN A 104 -3.85 8.15 -17.06
CA GLN A 104 -4.59 9.20 -17.76
C GLN A 104 -3.83 9.69 -18.99
N ASP A 105 -2.54 9.96 -18.82
CA ASP A 105 -1.67 10.43 -19.88
C ASP A 105 -0.24 9.95 -19.64
N ILE A 106 0.47 9.62 -20.73
CA ILE A 106 1.91 9.37 -20.72
C ILE A 106 2.49 10.07 -21.92
N THR A 107 3.45 10.96 -21.67
CA THR A 107 4.16 11.71 -22.70
C THR A 107 5.65 11.53 -22.50
N TYR A 108 6.38 11.31 -23.59
CA TYR A 108 7.84 11.24 -23.59
C TYR A 108 8.41 12.32 -24.51
N ASP A 109 9.39 13.08 -23.99
CA ASP A 109 10.14 14.07 -24.76
C ASP A 109 11.50 13.49 -25.16
N ASP A 110 11.66 13.15 -26.44
CA ASP A 110 12.90 12.62 -27.03
C ASP A 110 14.10 13.59 -26.92
N GLU A 111 13.89 14.91 -26.83
CA GLU A 111 14.98 15.88 -26.78
C GLU A 111 15.58 16.01 -25.38
N THR A 112 14.74 15.89 -24.35
CA THR A 112 15.14 15.96 -22.94
C THR A 112 15.22 14.61 -22.24
N GLU A 113 14.75 13.55 -22.90
CA GLU A 113 14.63 12.17 -22.38
C GLU A 113 13.81 12.15 -21.07
N VAL A 114 12.72 12.93 -21.04
CA VAL A 114 11.82 13.07 -19.87
C VAL A 114 10.53 12.32 -20.16
N LEU A 115 10.13 11.42 -19.26
CA LEU A 115 8.84 10.76 -19.27
C LEU A 115 7.91 11.40 -18.23
N GLU A 116 6.80 11.97 -18.67
CA GLU A 116 5.72 12.46 -17.81
C GLU A 116 4.57 11.45 -17.81
N ALA A 117 4.13 11.02 -16.62
CA ALA A 117 3.00 10.12 -16.45
C ALA A 117 1.99 10.69 -15.44
N GLN A 118 0.76 10.90 -15.91
CA GLN A 118 -0.39 11.27 -15.07
C GLN A 118 -1.18 10.02 -14.71
N LEU A 119 -1.24 9.74 -13.41
CA LEU A 119 -1.75 8.50 -12.84
C LEU A 119 -2.89 8.77 -11.86
N ILE A 120 -3.85 7.84 -11.79
CA ILE A 120 -4.94 7.91 -10.82
C ILE A 120 -4.68 6.94 -9.67
N THR A 121 -4.72 7.46 -8.45
CA THR A 121 -4.69 6.64 -7.23
C THR A 121 -6.10 6.21 -6.79
N GLU A 122 -6.16 5.26 -5.86
CA GLU A 122 -7.42 4.79 -5.31
C GLU A 122 -7.92 5.63 -4.14
N ASP A 123 -9.24 5.75 -4.06
CA ASP A 123 -9.91 6.31 -2.90
C ASP A 123 -9.73 5.37 -1.69
N ASN A 124 -9.12 5.90 -0.63
CA ASN A 124 -8.89 5.19 0.63
C ASN A 124 -9.59 5.91 1.78
N VAL A 125 -9.91 5.17 2.83
CA VAL A 125 -10.76 5.63 3.94
C VAL A 125 -10.20 6.84 4.71
N THR A 126 -8.88 7.05 4.69
CA THR A 126 -8.20 8.12 5.44
C THR A 126 -7.05 8.73 4.63
N THR A 127 -6.75 10.00 4.85
CA THR A 127 -5.64 10.74 4.21
C THR A 127 -4.29 10.04 4.35
N ASP A 128 -3.98 9.51 5.54
CA ASP A 128 -2.71 8.79 5.78
C ASP A 128 -2.59 7.51 4.93
N LEU A 129 -3.71 6.82 4.69
CA LEU A 129 -3.75 5.65 3.83
C LEU A 129 -3.63 6.03 2.36
N ILE A 130 -4.27 7.13 1.94
CA ILE A 130 -4.09 7.69 0.59
C ILE A 130 -2.60 7.97 0.37
N ARG A 131 -1.97 8.74 1.27
CA ARG A 131 -0.54 9.07 1.21
C ARG A 131 0.35 7.83 1.12
N THR A 132 0.24 6.93 2.10
CA THR A 132 1.09 5.74 2.18
C THR A 132 0.90 4.82 0.97
N SER A 133 -0.35 4.65 0.51
CA SER A 133 -0.64 3.81 -0.65
C SER A 133 -0.10 4.42 -1.95
N THR A 134 -0.22 5.73 -2.14
CA THR A 134 0.30 6.43 -3.33
C THR A 134 1.83 6.42 -3.34
N LEU A 135 2.50 6.61 -2.20
CA LEU A 135 3.96 6.49 -2.11
C LEU A 135 4.42 5.06 -2.45
N ASN A 136 3.74 4.05 -1.93
CA ASN A 136 4.07 2.65 -2.21
C ASN A 136 3.91 2.33 -3.72
N ARG A 137 2.80 2.78 -4.32
CA ARG A 137 2.57 2.65 -5.77
C ARG A 137 3.61 3.39 -6.59
N SER A 138 3.95 4.61 -6.20
CA SER A 138 4.99 5.41 -6.85
C SER A 138 6.32 4.65 -6.86
N ALA A 139 6.68 4.06 -5.74
CA ALA A 139 7.91 3.30 -5.62
C ALA A 139 7.97 2.08 -6.54
N HIS A 140 6.87 1.33 -6.63
CA HIS A 140 6.76 0.23 -7.60
C HIS A 140 6.84 0.71 -9.05
N VAL A 141 6.21 1.84 -9.37
CA VAL A 141 6.32 2.44 -10.72
C VAL A 141 7.74 2.86 -11.00
N LEU A 142 8.39 3.62 -10.11
CA LEU A 142 9.76 4.10 -10.28
C LEU A 142 10.75 2.94 -10.41
N GLN A 143 10.61 1.89 -9.59
CA GLN A 143 11.42 0.67 -9.71
C GLN A 143 11.32 0.05 -11.11
N ARG A 144 10.14 0.05 -11.71
CA ARG A 144 9.95 -0.49 -13.06
C ARG A 144 10.40 0.47 -14.16
N MET A 145 10.21 1.77 -13.97
CA MET A 145 10.73 2.76 -14.90
C MET A 145 12.27 2.72 -14.95
N ALA A 146 12.92 2.34 -13.84
CA ALA A 146 14.37 2.11 -13.81
C ALA A 146 14.85 1.02 -14.79
N GLU A 147 13.96 0.16 -15.30
CA GLU A 147 14.29 -0.83 -16.34
C GLU A 147 14.33 -0.22 -17.76
N ILE A 148 13.94 1.05 -17.93
CA ILE A 148 13.89 1.77 -19.20
C ILE A 148 15.12 2.68 -19.33
N ASN A 149 16.18 2.15 -19.96
CA ASN A 149 17.47 2.83 -20.10
C ASN A 149 17.43 4.11 -20.96
N GLU A 150 16.33 4.39 -21.65
CA GLU A 150 16.16 5.56 -22.51
C GLU A 150 15.70 6.83 -21.75
N LEU A 151 15.47 6.74 -20.44
CA LEU A 151 14.98 7.86 -19.62
C LEU A 151 16.14 8.55 -18.90
N ASN A 152 16.10 9.88 -18.83
CA ASN A 152 16.91 10.65 -17.88
C ASN A 152 16.10 11.02 -16.65
N TYR A 153 14.85 11.46 -16.87
CA TYR A 153 13.94 11.86 -15.79
C TYR A 153 12.58 11.21 -15.95
N ILE A 154 11.99 10.86 -14.81
CA ILE A 154 10.64 10.33 -14.69
C ILE A 154 9.86 11.30 -13.82
N HIS A 155 8.85 11.94 -14.41
CA HIS A 155 7.92 12.83 -13.74
C HIS A 155 6.59 12.11 -13.55
N LEU A 156 6.21 11.85 -12.30
CA LEU A 156 4.95 11.20 -11.93
C LEU A 156 4.03 12.22 -11.27
N VAL A 157 2.81 12.31 -11.79
CA VAL A 157 1.73 13.13 -11.24
C VAL A 157 0.60 12.21 -10.83
N TRP A 158 0.18 12.27 -9.57
CA TRP A 158 -0.91 11.47 -9.03
C TRP A 158 -2.15 12.31 -8.74
N ASP A 159 -3.25 11.89 -9.34
CA ASP A 159 -4.57 12.44 -9.11
C ASP A 159 -5.45 11.47 -8.31
N ILE A 160 -6.36 12.02 -7.53
CA ILE A 160 -7.46 11.29 -6.90
C ILE A 160 -8.79 11.79 -7.46
N TYR A 161 -9.72 10.88 -7.69
CA TYR A 161 -11.08 11.26 -8.06
C TYR A 161 -11.88 11.63 -6.80
N VAL A 162 -12.39 12.86 -6.76
CA VAL A 162 -13.21 13.38 -5.67
C VAL A 162 -14.65 13.54 -6.14
N GLU A 163 -15.57 12.81 -5.53
CA GLU A 163 -17.01 12.95 -5.77
C GLU A 163 -17.63 13.95 -4.76
N PRO A 164 -18.05 15.16 -5.19
CA PRO A 164 -18.65 16.13 -4.29
C PRO A 164 -20.09 15.77 -3.92
N GLU A 165 -20.57 16.27 -2.78
CA GLU A 165 -21.97 16.09 -2.35
C GLU A 165 -22.99 16.66 -3.36
N SER A 166 -22.58 17.63 -4.18
CA SER A 166 -23.37 18.14 -5.28
C SER A 166 -22.48 18.58 -6.45
N GLY A 167 -22.61 17.95 -7.60
CA GLY A 167 -21.89 18.31 -8.82
C GLY A 167 -21.29 17.09 -9.54
N PRO A 168 -20.68 17.28 -10.72
CA PRO A 168 -19.81 16.27 -11.29
C PRO A 168 -18.54 16.12 -10.43
N GLY A 169 -18.00 14.91 -10.32
CA GLY A 169 -16.71 14.70 -9.67
C GLY A 169 -15.56 15.31 -10.47
N GLU A 170 -14.44 15.53 -9.79
CA GLU A 170 -13.23 16.12 -10.35
C GLU A 170 -11.99 15.31 -9.95
N PHE A 171 -10.96 15.39 -10.78
CA PHE A 171 -9.64 14.86 -10.45
C PHE A 171 -8.84 15.97 -9.76
N ASP A 172 -8.25 15.62 -8.63
CA ASP A 172 -7.50 16.53 -7.78
C ASP A 172 -6.08 15.97 -7.62
N THR A 173 -5.08 16.75 -7.99
CA THR A 173 -3.68 16.34 -7.88
C THR A 173 -3.24 16.34 -6.43
N ILE A 174 -2.77 15.19 -5.98
CA ILE A 174 -2.42 14.94 -4.59
C ILE A 174 -0.91 14.79 -4.36
N MET A 175 -0.16 14.43 -5.40
CA MET A 175 1.28 14.19 -5.32
C MET A 175 1.92 14.39 -6.68
N ASP A 176 3.09 14.99 -6.69
CA ASP A 176 3.91 15.29 -7.86
C ASP A 176 5.36 14.99 -7.49
N MET A 177 6.04 14.19 -8.30
CA MET A 177 7.44 13.85 -8.06
C MET A 177 8.24 13.67 -9.33
N THR A 178 9.50 14.09 -9.31
CA THR A 178 10.46 13.84 -10.38
C THR A 178 11.65 13.07 -9.83
N ALA A 179 12.02 11.98 -10.50
CA ALA A 179 13.20 11.17 -10.18
C ALA A 179 14.16 11.11 -11.36
N GLU A 180 15.46 11.11 -11.08
CA GLU A 180 16.52 10.91 -12.07
C GLU A 180 16.80 9.41 -12.24
N GLN A 181 16.90 8.94 -13.48
CA GLN A 181 17.10 7.53 -13.82
C GLN A 181 18.38 6.96 -13.18
N ASP A 182 19.50 7.70 -13.27
CA ASP A 182 20.78 7.29 -12.68
C ASP A 182 20.65 7.00 -11.17
N THR A 183 19.85 7.81 -10.46
CA THR A 183 19.57 7.59 -9.05
C THR A 183 18.76 6.31 -8.83
N LEU A 184 17.74 6.05 -9.65
CA LEU A 184 16.88 4.87 -9.51
C LEU A 184 17.58 3.54 -9.82
N GLU A 185 18.57 3.54 -10.72
CA GLU A 185 19.36 2.34 -11.06
C GLU A 185 20.27 1.89 -9.90
N ASP A 186 20.77 2.84 -9.12
CA ASP A 186 21.65 2.59 -7.98
C ASP A 186 20.89 2.30 -6.67
N VAL A 187 19.55 2.45 -6.68
CA VAL A 187 18.70 2.23 -5.50
C VAL A 187 18.60 0.74 -5.13
N GLU A 188 18.96 0.43 -3.88
CA GLU A 188 18.70 -0.88 -3.28
C GLU A 188 17.22 -0.98 -2.86
N TRP A 189 16.34 -1.27 -3.83
CA TRP A 189 14.88 -1.27 -3.65
C TRP A 189 14.38 -2.13 -2.48
N ASN A 190 15.08 -3.22 -2.14
CA ASN A 190 14.77 -4.07 -0.99
C ASN A 190 14.97 -3.41 0.38
N GLU A 191 15.69 -2.29 0.43
CA GLU A 191 15.94 -1.51 1.64
C GLU A 191 15.15 -0.20 1.67
N VAL A 192 14.49 0.16 0.56
CA VAL A 192 13.66 1.36 0.47
C VAL A 192 12.36 1.13 1.23
N GLU A 193 12.19 1.93 2.27
CA GLU A 193 10.91 2.10 2.95
C GLU A 193 10.06 3.14 2.19
N VAL A 194 8.75 2.92 2.16
CA VAL A 194 7.79 3.80 1.45
C VAL A 194 7.88 5.26 1.90
N GLU A 195 8.28 5.48 3.15
CA GLU A 195 8.42 6.81 3.76
C GLU A 195 9.64 7.58 3.23
N ASN A 196 10.62 6.88 2.64
CA ASN A 196 11.87 7.47 2.12
C ASN A 196 11.83 7.68 0.61
N ILE A 197 10.67 7.55 -0.04
CA ILE A 197 10.55 7.77 -1.49
C ILE A 197 10.85 9.22 -1.87
N GLU A 198 10.51 10.17 -1.00
CA GLU A 198 10.89 11.58 -1.16
C GLU A 198 12.42 11.74 -1.27
N ASP A 199 13.21 10.92 -0.57
CA ASP A 199 14.68 11.04 -0.55
C ASP A 199 15.35 10.58 -1.86
N ILE A 200 14.65 9.77 -2.67
CA ILE A 200 15.14 9.29 -3.97
C ILE A 200 14.58 10.10 -5.14
N THR A 201 13.84 11.16 -4.85
CA THR A 201 13.28 12.10 -5.84
C THR A 201 14.02 13.43 -5.80
N GLU A 202 14.22 14.04 -6.96
CA GLU A 202 14.83 15.37 -7.09
C GLU A 202 13.84 16.49 -6.75
N GLU A 203 12.60 16.33 -7.21
CA GLU A 203 11.50 17.22 -6.89
C GLU A 203 10.36 16.41 -6.30
N TYR A 204 9.83 16.89 -5.18
CA TYR A 204 8.71 16.27 -4.49
C TYR A 204 7.73 17.33 -3.98
N TRP A 205 6.45 17.13 -4.28
CA TRP A 205 5.36 17.90 -3.72
C TRP A 205 4.20 16.95 -3.38
N GLU A 206 3.64 17.13 -2.19
CA GLU A 206 2.38 16.50 -1.82
C GLU A 206 1.40 17.54 -1.28
N LYS A 207 0.11 17.24 -1.46
CA LYS A 207 -0.97 18.11 -1.04
C LYS A 207 -1.01 18.20 0.50
N PRO A 208 -1.06 19.41 1.11
CA PRO A 208 -0.93 19.59 2.56
C PRO A 208 -1.93 18.80 3.40
N GLU A 209 -3.14 18.56 2.89
CA GLU A 209 -4.20 17.79 3.54
C GLU A 209 -3.83 16.31 3.75
N LEU A 210 -2.80 15.81 3.07
CA LEU A 210 -2.27 14.46 3.27
C LEU A 210 -1.38 14.34 4.53
N TYR A 211 -0.86 15.47 5.04
CA TYR A 211 -0.14 15.50 6.30
C TYR A 211 -1.10 15.70 7.47
N THR A 212 -1.29 14.66 8.27
CA THR A 212 -1.77 14.85 9.65
C THR A 212 -0.64 15.45 10.47
N THR A 213 -0.51 16.78 10.45
CA THR A 213 0.31 17.44 11.47
C THR A 213 -0.39 17.20 12.81
N GLU A 214 0.15 16.29 13.64
CA GLU A 214 -0.09 16.38 15.07
C GLU A 214 0.41 17.75 15.48
N SER A 215 -0.51 18.71 15.59
CA SER A 215 -0.24 19.99 16.24
C SER A 215 0.20 19.67 17.67
N GLU A 216 1.48 19.90 17.98
CA GLU A 216 2.03 19.88 19.34
C GLU A 216 1.15 20.67 20.33
#